data_AF-A0A8X7QMV0-F1
#
_entry.id   AF-A0A8X7QMV0-F1
#
_cell.length_a   1.000
_cell.length_b   1.000
_cell.length_c   1.000
_cell.angle_alpha   90.00
_cell.angle_beta   90.00
_cell.angle_gamma   90.00
#
_symmetry.space_group_name_H-M   'P 1'
#
loop_
_entity.id
_entity.type
_entity.pdbx_description
1 polymer ?
#
loop_
_entity_poly.entity_id
_entity_poly.type
_entity_poly.pdbx_seq_one_letter_code
_entity_poly.pdbx_strand_id
1 'polypeptide(L)'
;MNSPPSSYKNLRLFSKSISFKCLVLVGIALFYKALFLSSSPRNALNSGSLIRARYTSDSSSADGVRTDKFLEVPQIVWGLNNQKIAFARACLTARTMNRTLLMPSLSASLFYKEVDKLLPIPFERVFQFERFNSLCSGFVRLARFSDVRNRTQVFDLEKGSGRRWTAERDLEQLKQSVSMDEFEVIRVKGKNPFLWHDHWPVKDYAKVFECMVVVDEISREADKVVMKIREAGENAAARGGRLEQGPVPFVAVHMRIEIDWMIHCKKLEQRQKVSEICSSKREIMERVGNISSLKTPTVLYLAVADSLLEEKDEESSVLKGWRDGLIPFEKKKLGVKEEVYSKYSYLIQSAIDYEVCLRADVFVGNSFSTFSSLIVLERTQKARRVGFMSSCEDGGNVWSSYAYNLAGESEGVPRRWMTNMTHSSLQAISYGSNSVSCSIADSLLEEAEEESSALTGWRGGLIPLEKKKLGVKEEVYRKDLYLIQSTIDYEVCFRADVFVGNSFSTFSSLIVLERTQKARRLGFAYNLAGESEGVPRRWTTNMTHSLQAITYGTNSVSCSSE
;
A
#
# COMPACT_ATOMS: atom_id res chain seq x y z
N MET A 1 -10.13 43.21 61.11
CA MET A 1 -10.05 42.90 62.55
C MET A 1 -10.87 41.64 62.82
N ASN A 2 -10.17 40.64 63.36
CA ASN A 2 -10.60 39.59 64.30
C ASN A 2 -11.68 38.56 63.88
N SER A 3 -11.20 37.37 63.54
CA SER A 3 -11.80 36.06 63.91
C SER A 3 -11.42 35.71 65.37
N PRO A 4 -11.85 34.58 65.98
CA PRO A 4 -13.16 33.92 66.14
C PRO A 4 -13.44 33.67 67.68
N PRO A 5 -14.29 32.72 68.21
CA PRO A 5 -14.10 31.25 68.09
C PRO A 5 -15.38 30.33 68.11
N SER A 6 -15.22 29.13 67.53
CA SER A 6 -15.65 27.77 67.95
C SER A 6 -16.86 27.56 68.89
N SER A 7 -17.80 26.66 68.52
CA SER A 7 -18.03 25.37 69.24
C SER A 7 -19.20 24.53 68.68
N TYR A 8 -18.97 23.21 68.62
CA TYR A 8 -19.84 22.12 68.17
C TYR A 8 -21.01 21.79 69.12
N LYS A 9 -22.13 21.27 68.58
CA LYS A 9 -22.88 20.10 69.13
C LYS A 9 -23.93 19.51 68.16
N ASN A 10 -23.62 18.30 67.70
CA ASN A 10 -24.44 17.10 67.48
C ASN A 10 -25.94 17.19 67.09
N LEU A 11 -26.27 16.61 65.94
CA LEU A 11 -27.49 15.84 65.71
C LEU A 11 -27.10 14.45 65.15
N ARG A 12 -27.14 13.43 66.01
CA ARG A 12 -27.09 12.00 65.65
C ARG A 12 -28.53 11.54 65.37
N LEU A 13 -28.73 10.82 64.26
CA LEU A 13 -29.77 9.81 63.95
C LEU A 13 -29.76 9.65 62.41
N PHE A 14 -29.42 8.54 61.75
CA PHE A 14 -29.78 7.16 62.00
C PHE A 14 -28.69 6.18 61.51
N SER A 15 -28.45 5.18 62.36
CA SER A 15 -27.91 3.86 62.02
C SER A 15 -28.55 3.30 60.74
N LYS A 16 -27.76 3.09 59.69
CA LYS A 16 -28.19 2.31 58.52
C LYS A 16 -27.44 0.97 58.53
N SER A 17 -28.26 -0.05 58.78
CA SER A 17 -28.00 -1.47 58.95
C SER A 17 -26.82 -2.03 58.12
N ILE A 18 -26.06 -2.95 58.74
CA ILE A 18 -25.07 -3.82 58.09
C ILE A 18 -25.65 -4.47 56.82
N SER A 19 -26.96 -4.75 56.79
CA SER A 19 -27.66 -5.29 55.63
C SER A 19 -27.54 -4.40 54.39
N PHE A 20 -27.50 -3.07 54.55
CA PHE A 20 -27.34 -2.13 53.42
C PHE A 20 -25.91 -2.16 52.87
N LYS A 21 -24.90 -2.26 53.75
CA LYS A 21 -23.50 -2.39 53.33
C LYS A 21 -23.26 -3.72 52.60
N CYS A 22 -23.88 -4.81 53.06
CA CYS A 22 -23.83 -6.10 52.38
C CYS A 22 -24.52 -6.07 51.00
N LEU A 23 -25.68 -5.41 50.88
CA LEU A 23 -26.37 -5.26 49.59
C LEU A 23 -25.54 -4.46 48.57
N VAL A 24 -24.88 -3.39 49.00
CA VAL A 24 -23.97 -2.61 48.13
C VAL A 24 -22.78 -3.46 47.68
N LEU A 25 -22.17 -4.24 48.58
CA LEU A 25 -21.07 -5.14 48.22
C LEU A 25 -21.50 -6.27 47.28
N VAL A 26 -22.69 -6.84 47.47
CA VAL A 26 -23.27 -7.83 46.55
C VAL A 26 -23.55 -7.21 45.18
N GLY A 27 -24.06 -5.98 45.12
CA GLY A 27 -24.24 -5.24 43.87
C GLY A 27 -22.93 -5.01 43.12
N ILE A 28 -21.88 -4.60 43.83
CA ILE A 28 -20.53 -4.43 43.27
C ILE A 28 -19.99 -5.78 42.77
N ALA A 29 -20.12 -6.85 43.55
CA ALA A 29 -19.66 -8.18 43.15
C ALA A 29 -20.42 -8.73 41.93
N LEU A 30 -21.73 -8.51 41.83
CA LEU A 30 -22.54 -8.90 40.67
C LEU A 30 -22.17 -8.07 39.43
N PHE A 31 -21.88 -6.78 39.59
CA PHE A 31 -21.41 -5.92 38.51
C PHE A 31 -20.06 -6.38 37.96
N TYR A 32 -19.07 -6.68 38.83
CA TYR A 32 -17.81 -7.27 38.41
C TYR A 32 -18.01 -8.65 37.78
N LYS A 33 -18.89 -9.50 38.33
CA LYS A 33 -19.20 -10.82 37.76
C LYS A 33 -19.82 -10.72 36.36
N ALA A 34 -20.69 -9.74 36.11
CA ALA A 34 -21.24 -9.48 34.77
C ALA A 34 -20.15 -9.02 33.80
N LEU A 35 -19.27 -8.11 34.21
CA LEU A 35 -18.14 -7.64 33.39
C LEU A 35 -17.12 -8.75 33.06
N PHE A 36 -16.89 -9.68 34.00
CA PHE A 36 -16.00 -10.83 33.79
C PHE A 36 -16.67 -12.02 33.07
N LEU A 37 -18.01 -12.10 33.03
CA LEU A 37 -18.76 -13.11 32.25
C LEU A 37 -18.97 -12.70 30.79
N SER A 38 -18.82 -11.41 30.45
CA SER A 38 -18.87 -10.94 29.06
C SER A 38 -17.51 -11.04 28.32
N SER A 39 -16.48 -11.57 28.98
CA SER A 39 -15.10 -11.56 28.45
C SER A 39 -14.36 -12.90 28.62
N SER A 40 -14.88 -14.01 28.07
CA SER A 40 -14.01 -15.08 27.52
C SER A 40 -14.76 -16.23 26.81
N PRO A 41 -14.10 -16.90 25.83
CA PRO A 41 -14.71 -17.79 24.85
C PRO A 41 -14.74 -19.25 25.30
N ARG A 42 -15.72 -20.05 24.85
CA ARG A 42 -15.64 -21.52 24.89
C ARG A 42 -16.52 -22.20 23.83
N ASN A 43 -15.86 -23.08 23.08
CA ASN A 43 -16.43 -24.05 22.15
C ASN A 43 -16.98 -25.31 22.88
N ALA A 44 -17.98 -25.91 22.23
CA ALA A 44 -18.30 -27.34 22.08
C ALA A 44 -18.88 -28.15 23.27
N LEU A 45 -20.09 -28.76 23.11
CA LEU A 45 -20.29 -30.13 22.56
C LEU A 45 -21.78 -30.59 22.54
N ASN A 46 -22.21 -31.05 21.35
CA ASN A 46 -22.97 -32.27 20.98
C ASN A 46 -24.47 -32.61 21.25
N SER A 47 -25.00 -33.21 20.16
CA SER A 47 -26.11 -34.19 19.98
C SER A 47 -27.52 -33.63 19.77
N GLY A 48 -28.36 -34.07 18.82
CA GLY A 48 -28.32 -35.14 17.80
C GLY A 48 -29.76 -35.50 17.35
N SER A 49 -29.93 -36.05 16.14
CA SER A 49 -31.15 -36.64 15.52
C SER A 49 -32.08 -35.68 14.72
N LEU A 50 -31.98 -35.57 13.39
CA LEU A 50 -32.44 -36.46 12.29
C LEU A 50 -33.95 -36.38 11.97
N ILE A 51 -34.32 -35.57 10.95
CA ILE A 51 -35.19 -35.96 9.82
C ILE A 51 -34.63 -35.35 8.53
N ARG A 52 -34.66 -36.15 7.46
CA ARG A 52 -33.91 -36.13 6.20
C ARG A 52 -34.84 -35.76 5.02
N ALA A 53 -34.42 -34.86 4.12
CA ALA A 53 -34.69 -34.86 2.66
C ALA A 53 -33.90 -33.73 1.94
N ARG A 54 -32.64 -33.98 1.50
CA ARG A 54 -32.14 -34.18 0.11
C ARG A 54 -32.19 -32.94 -0.83
N TYR A 55 -31.09 -32.17 -0.90
CA TYR A 55 -30.08 -32.05 -1.99
C TYR A 55 -30.48 -31.04 -3.10
N THR A 56 -29.74 -29.98 -3.48
CA THR A 56 -28.31 -29.59 -3.33
C THR A 56 -28.18 -28.05 -3.56
N SER A 57 -27.86 -27.26 -2.52
CA SER A 57 -27.09 -25.99 -2.55
C SER A 57 -27.14 -25.28 -1.17
N ASP A 58 -26.03 -24.62 -0.84
CA ASP A 58 -25.81 -23.60 0.20
C ASP A 58 -25.79 -23.96 1.70
N SER A 59 -24.60 -23.82 2.30
CA SER A 59 -24.41 -23.09 3.57
C SER A 59 -22.98 -22.55 3.69
N SER A 60 -22.81 -21.30 3.28
CA SER A 60 -21.74 -20.40 3.71
C SER A 60 -22.04 -19.84 5.11
N SER A 61 -20.99 -19.28 5.74
CA SER A 61 -20.90 -18.61 7.06
C SER A 61 -20.42 -19.55 8.20
N ALA A 62 -19.19 -19.41 8.73
CA ALA A 62 -18.48 -18.17 9.04
C ALA A 62 -17.07 -18.04 8.41
N ASP A 63 -16.91 -17.09 7.47
CA ASP A 63 -15.86 -16.07 7.43
C ASP A 63 -14.36 -16.41 7.70
N GLY A 64 -13.88 -17.61 7.32
CA GLY A 64 -12.52 -18.04 7.64
C GLY A 64 -11.67 -18.54 6.47
N VAL A 65 -10.42 -18.05 6.38
CA VAL A 65 -9.33 -18.72 5.63
C VAL A 65 -9.18 -20.15 6.15
N ARG A 66 -9.10 -21.14 5.25
CA ARG A 66 -9.02 -22.58 5.60
C ARG A 66 -7.87 -22.89 6.52
N THR A 67 -8.13 -23.63 7.60
CA THR A 67 -7.14 -24.02 8.62
C THR A 67 -6.60 -25.43 8.46
N ASP A 68 -7.11 -26.19 7.48
CA ASP A 68 -6.80 -27.60 7.24
C ASP A 68 -5.91 -27.83 6.01
N LYS A 69 -5.62 -26.76 5.26
CA LYS A 69 -4.83 -26.79 4.03
C LYS A 69 -3.79 -25.68 4.03
N PHE A 70 -2.61 -26.02 3.51
CA PHE A 70 -1.41 -25.21 3.69
C PHE A 70 -0.68 -24.96 2.38
N LEU A 71 -0.05 -23.77 2.31
CA LEU A 71 0.96 -23.41 1.31
C LEU A 71 2.31 -23.26 2.02
N GLU A 72 3.33 -23.99 1.58
CA GLU A 72 4.71 -23.84 2.03
C GLU A 72 5.51 -23.12 0.95
N VAL A 73 6.32 -22.14 1.36
CA VAL A 73 7.22 -21.39 0.47
C VAL A 73 8.66 -21.49 0.99
N PRO A 74 9.69 -21.38 0.13
CA PRO A 74 11.07 -21.39 0.58
C PRO A 74 11.37 -20.14 1.42
N GLN A 75 12.52 -20.16 2.10
CA GLN A 75 13.02 -18.99 2.84
C GLN A 75 12.96 -17.72 1.98
N ILE A 76 12.47 -16.64 2.58
CA ILE A 76 12.39 -15.33 1.97
C ILE A 76 13.69 -14.57 2.31
N VAL A 77 14.40 -14.05 1.30
CA VAL A 77 15.74 -13.47 1.44
C VAL A 77 15.80 -12.01 0.95
N TRP A 78 16.97 -11.35 0.94
CA TRP A 78 17.23 -9.92 0.61
C TRP A 78 16.98 -8.91 1.75
N GLY A 79 16.91 -7.60 1.43
CA GLY A 79 16.63 -6.55 2.41
C GLY A 79 15.19 -6.57 2.92
N LEU A 80 14.94 -5.87 4.03
CA LEU A 80 13.66 -5.88 4.74
C LEU A 80 12.44 -5.71 3.82
N ASN A 81 12.38 -4.63 3.06
CA ASN A 81 11.20 -4.28 2.26
C ASN A 81 10.94 -5.27 1.13
N ASN A 82 12.01 -5.78 0.55
CA ASN A 82 11.99 -6.88 -0.41
C ASN A 82 11.41 -8.14 0.24
N GLN A 83 11.82 -8.47 1.47
CA GLN A 83 11.22 -9.58 2.23
C GLN A 83 9.74 -9.33 2.56
N LYS A 84 9.35 -8.10 2.93
CA LYS A 84 7.93 -7.73 3.13
C LYS A 84 7.11 -8.00 1.88
N ILE A 85 7.58 -7.59 0.70
CA ILE A 85 6.90 -7.81 -0.58
C ILE A 85 6.76 -9.30 -0.89
N ALA A 86 7.84 -10.08 -0.82
CA ALA A 86 7.78 -11.52 -1.05
C ALA A 86 6.80 -12.21 -0.09
N PHE A 87 6.79 -11.80 1.18
CA PHE A 87 5.87 -12.34 2.17
C PHE A 87 4.41 -11.99 1.84
N ALA A 88 4.13 -10.75 1.44
CA ALA A 88 2.79 -10.35 1.02
C ALA A 88 2.32 -11.11 -0.21
N ARG A 89 3.19 -11.32 -1.20
CA ARG A 89 2.91 -12.19 -2.35
C ARG A 89 2.57 -13.61 -1.91
N ALA A 90 3.36 -14.21 -1.01
CA ALA A 90 3.08 -15.54 -0.50
C ALA A 90 1.72 -15.64 0.21
N CYS A 91 1.34 -14.62 0.99
CA CYS A 91 0.03 -14.55 1.65
C CYS A 91 -1.12 -14.47 0.63
N LEU A 92 -0.99 -13.62 -0.39
CA LEU A 92 -2.03 -13.44 -1.41
C LEU A 92 -2.13 -14.64 -2.36
N THR A 93 -1.01 -15.31 -2.65
CA THR A 93 -1.00 -16.63 -3.31
C THR A 93 -1.77 -17.65 -2.49
N ALA A 94 -1.46 -17.78 -1.18
CA ALA A 94 -2.14 -18.72 -0.31
C ALA A 94 -3.65 -18.46 -0.27
N ARG A 95 -4.06 -17.19 -0.16
CA ARG A 95 -5.47 -16.77 -0.26
C ARG A 95 -6.12 -17.16 -1.58
N THR A 96 -5.45 -16.92 -2.70
CA THR A 96 -5.96 -17.26 -4.05
C THR A 96 -6.15 -18.77 -4.20
N MET A 97 -5.28 -19.56 -3.56
CA MET A 97 -5.38 -21.03 -3.51
C MET A 97 -6.29 -21.55 -2.39
N ASN A 98 -6.98 -20.65 -1.67
CA ASN A 98 -7.81 -20.96 -0.49
C ASN A 98 -7.07 -21.79 0.58
N ARG A 99 -5.85 -21.37 0.94
CA ARG A 99 -4.94 -22.05 1.86
C ARG A 99 -4.40 -21.10 2.92
N THR A 100 -4.03 -21.65 4.08
CA THR A 100 -3.22 -20.93 5.08
C THR A 100 -1.74 -20.99 4.69
N LEU A 101 -1.01 -19.89 4.83
CA LEU A 101 0.43 -19.88 4.58
C LEU A 101 1.16 -20.47 5.79
N LEU A 102 2.05 -21.44 5.57
CA LEU A 102 2.97 -21.90 6.61
C LEU A 102 4.03 -20.82 6.82
N MET A 103 4.20 -20.43 8.08
CA MET A 103 5.05 -19.31 8.47
C MET A 103 6.47 -19.47 7.91
N PRO A 104 6.88 -18.62 6.94
CA PRO A 104 8.19 -18.76 6.30
C PRO A 104 9.31 -18.27 7.22
N SER A 105 10.54 -18.75 6.98
CA SER A 105 11.74 -18.13 7.53
C SER A 105 12.17 -16.94 6.66
N LEU A 106 12.77 -15.95 7.31
CA LEU A 106 13.33 -14.72 6.73
C LEU A 106 14.86 -14.82 6.69
N SER A 107 15.55 -13.87 6.05
CA SER A 107 17.02 -13.77 6.08
C SER A 107 17.49 -12.62 6.96
N ALA A 108 18.38 -12.89 7.92
CA ALA A 108 18.94 -11.86 8.78
C ALA A 108 19.97 -10.94 8.07
N SER A 109 20.58 -11.43 6.99
CA SER A 109 21.67 -10.77 6.25
C SER A 109 21.27 -10.39 4.82
N LEU A 110 22.02 -9.45 4.25
CA LEU A 110 21.89 -9.05 2.84
C LEU A 110 22.58 -10.05 1.92
N PHE A 111 21.81 -10.56 0.96
CA PHE A 111 22.21 -11.54 -0.06
C PHE A 111 23.48 -11.16 -0.85
N TYR A 112 23.81 -9.87 -0.99
CA TYR A 112 24.90 -9.42 -1.88
C TYR A 112 26.30 -9.44 -1.27
N LYS A 113 26.45 -9.78 0.02
CA LYS A 113 27.78 -9.80 0.67
C LYS A 113 28.21 -11.17 1.17
N GLU A 114 27.28 -12.07 1.50
CA GLU A 114 27.62 -13.29 2.24
C GLU A 114 26.66 -14.46 1.93
N VAL A 115 26.80 -15.07 0.75
CA VAL A 115 25.96 -16.19 0.28
C VAL A 115 25.99 -17.37 1.26
N ASP A 116 27.12 -17.60 1.92
CA ASP A 116 27.32 -18.66 2.91
C ASP A 116 26.76 -18.32 4.31
N LYS A 117 26.25 -17.09 4.51
CA LYS A 117 25.71 -16.58 5.77
C LYS A 117 24.26 -16.09 5.63
N LEU A 118 23.45 -16.69 4.76
CA LEU A 118 21.99 -16.48 4.76
C LEU A 118 21.37 -17.10 6.01
N LEU A 119 21.67 -16.50 7.16
CA LEU A 119 21.24 -16.95 8.46
C LEU A 119 19.71 -16.81 8.53
N PRO A 120 18.98 -17.92 8.64
CA PRO A 120 17.54 -17.86 8.77
C PRO A 120 17.18 -17.16 10.07
N ILE A 121 16.20 -16.28 9.99
CA ILE A 121 15.56 -15.67 11.15
C ILE A 121 14.06 -16.02 11.11
N PRO A 122 13.49 -16.59 12.19
CA PRO A 122 12.05 -16.86 12.25
C PRO A 122 11.24 -15.59 12.06
N PHE A 123 10.09 -15.69 11.38
CA PHE A 123 9.14 -14.57 11.24
C PHE A 123 8.81 -13.93 12.60
N GLU A 124 8.57 -14.76 13.63
CA GLU A 124 8.21 -14.32 14.99
C GLU A 124 9.32 -13.58 15.75
N ARG A 125 10.55 -13.54 15.22
CA ARG A 125 11.64 -12.70 15.73
C ARG A 125 11.62 -11.28 15.16
N VAL A 126 10.87 -11.05 14.08
CA VAL A 126 10.79 -9.76 13.38
C VAL A 126 9.39 -9.17 13.51
N PHE A 127 8.36 -9.98 13.28
CA PHE A 127 6.96 -9.60 13.27
C PHE A 127 6.13 -10.42 14.28
N GLN A 128 5.06 -9.84 14.82
CA GLN A 128 4.20 -10.47 15.81
C GLN A 128 3.23 -11.45 15.15
N PHE A 129 3.46 -12.76 15.31
CA PHE A 129 2.64 -13.82 14.70
C PHE A 129 1.14 -13.72 15.08
N GLU A 130 0.83 -13.65 16.38
CA GLU A 130 -0.57 -13.60 16.83
C GLU A 130 -1.26 -12.31 16.41
N ARG A 131 -0.54 -11.19 16.45
CA ARG A 131 -1.06 -9.90 16.01
C ARG A 131 -1.33 -9.88 14.51
N PHE A 132 -0.46 -10.50 13.71
CA PHE A 132 -0.67 -10.67 12.29
C PHE A 132 -1.98 -11.39 12.00
N ASN A 133 -2.18 -12.57 12.60
CA ASN A 133 -3.39 -13.37 12.41
C ASN A 133 -4.66 -12.66 12.92
N SER A 134 -4.54 -11.86 13.98
CA SER A 134 -5.65 -11.03 14.48
C SER A 134 -6.02 -9.91 13.51
N LEU A 135 -5.05 -9.14 13.00
CA LEU A 135 -5.30 -7.99 12.11
C LEU A 135 -5.73 -8.39 10.69
N CYS A 136 -5.31 -9.58 10.24
CA CYS A 136 -5.62 -10.14 8.93
C CYS A 136 -6.71 -11.23 8.96
N SER A 137 -7.43 -11.36 10.08
CA SER A 137 -8.53 -12.31 10.21
C SER A 137 -9.53 -12.16 9.06
N GLY A 138 -9.97 -13.29 8.48
CA GLY A 138 -10.86 -13.34 7.32
C GLY A 138 -10.20 -12.97 5.97
N PHE A 139 -8.98 -12.43 5.96
CA PHE A 139 -8.28 -12.01 4.75
C PHE A 139 -7.15 -12.98 4.35
N VAL A 140 -6.16 -13.15 5.23
CA VAL A 140 -5.04 -14.11 5.08
C VAL A 140 -4.72 -14.71 6.45
N ARG A 141 -4.06 -15.87 6.48
CA ARG A 141 -3.70 -16.54 7.73
C ARG A 141 -2.31 -17.17 7.65
N LEU A 142 -1.61 -17.14 8.79
CA LEU A 142 -0.39 -17.91 9.04
C LEU A 142 -0.67 -19.10 9.95
N ALA A 143 0.01 -20.21 9.68
CA ALA A 143 0.08 -21.38 10.55
C ALA A 143 1.53 -21.72 10.90
N ARG A 144 1.71 -22.41 12.02
CA ARG A 144 2.98 -23.03 12.39
C ARG A 144 3.09 -24.39 11.68
N PHE A 145 4.31 -24.86 11.46
CA PHE A 145 4.54 -26.21 10.94
C PHE A 145 3.95 -27.31 11.84
N SER A 146 3.80 -27.04 13.15
CA SER A 146 3.13 -27.93 14.10
C SER A 146 1.63 -28.11 13.85
N ASP A 147 1.01 -27.25 13.04
CA ASP A 147 -0.42 -27.31 12.72
C ASP A 147 -0.72 -28.33 11.60
N VAL A 148 0.32 -28.79 10.89
CA VAL A 148 0.23 -29.77 9.80
C VAL A 148 0.02 -31.18 10.38
N ARG A 149 -0.99 -31.90 9.89
CA ARG A 149 -1.36 -33.24 10.38
C ARG A 149 -0.71 -34.37 9.59
N ASN A 150 -0.08 -34.07 8.45
CA ASN A 150 0.56 -35.03 7.54
C ASN A 150 -0.39 -36.14 7.06
N ARG A 151 -1.63 -35.77 6.75
CA ARG A 151 -2.68 -36.67 6.24
C ARG A 151 -2.43 -37.12 4.80
N THR A 152 -1.73 -36.31 4.03
CA THR A 152 -1.38 -36.59 2.64
C THR A 152 0.10 -36.38 2.41
N GLN A 153 0.61 -36.92 1.31
CA GLN A 153 1.92 -36.51 0.81
C GLN A 153 1.93 -34.99 0.49
N VAL A 154 3.12 -34.39 0.56
CA VAL A 154 3.35 -33.01 0.14
C VAL A 154 3.37 -32.96 -1.39
N PHE A 155 2.60 -32.05 -1.98
CA PHE A 155 2.67 -31.80 -3.42
C PHE A 155 3.68 -30.70 -3.72
N ASP A 156 4.68 -31.03 -4.53
CA ASP A 156 5.72 -30.11 -4.94
C ASP A 156 5.30 -29.34 -6.19
N LEU A 157 5.03 -28.04 -6.03
CA LEU A 157 4.75 -27.12 -7.13
C LEU A 157 6.05 -26.47 -7.61
N GLU A 158 6.57 -26.95 -8.74
CA GLU A 158 7.75 -26.37 -9.39
C GLU A 158 7.41 -25.03 -10.04
N LYS A 159 7.95 -23.95 -9.48
CA LYS A 159 7.82 -22.60 -10.00
C LYS A 159 8.70 -22.42 -11.23
N GLY A 160 8.12 -21.92 -12.32
CA GLY A 160 8.92 -21.54 -13.47
C GLY A 160 9.87 -20.37 -13.16
N SER A 161 10.91 -20.22 -13.99
CA SER A 161 11.96 -19.23 -13.77
C SER A 161 12.55 -18.71 -15.08
N GLY A 162 13.37 -17.65 -14.98
CA GLY A 162 14.08 -17.06 -16.10
C GLY A 162 13.23 -16.15 -16.99
N ARG A 163 13.82 -15.69 -18.11
CA ARG A 163 13.22 -14.69 -19.01
C ARG A 163 11.89 -15.10 -19.65
N ARG A 164 11.58 -16.40 -19.69
CA ARG A 164 10.33 -16.93 -20.25
C ARG A 164 9.20 -17.01 -19.22
N TRP A 165 9.46 -16.62 -17.97
CA TRP A 165 8.50 -16.63 -16.88
C TRP A 165 7.84 -15.26 -16.71
N THR A 166 6.79 -15.02 -17.50
CA THR A 166 6.04 -13.76 -17.51
C THR A 166 4.95 -13.74 -16.44
N ALA A 167 4.40 -12.57 -16.13
CA ALA A 167 3.29 -12.43 -15.17
C ALA A 167 2.05 -13.23 -15.61
N GLU A 168 1.77 -13.30 -16.91
CA GLU A 168 0.62 -14.03 -17.43
C GLU A 168 0.77 -15.54 -17.23
N ARG A 169 1.96 -16.09 -17.51
CA ARG A 169 2.27 -17.51 -17.26
C ARG A 169 2.27 -17.84 -15.78
N ASP A 170 2.73 -16.91 -14.96
CA ASP A 170 2.71 -17.02 -13.51
C ASP A 170 1.28 -17.13 -12.97
N LEU A 171 0.38 -16.27 -13.48
CA LEU A 171 -1.04 -16.27 -13.14
C LEU A 171 -1.77 -17.51 -13.68
N GLU A 172 -1.42 -17.97 -14.88
CA GLU A 172 -1.97 -19.21 -15.45
C GLU A 172 -1.60 -20.43 -14.59
N GLN A 173 -0.33 -20.56 -14.20
CA GLN A 173 0.11 -21.62 -13.29
C GLN A 173 -0.63 -21.53 -11.94
N LEU A 174 -0.81 -20.32 -11.40
CA LEU A 174 -1.56 -20.11 -10.16
C LEU A 174 -3.00 -20.61 -10.29
N LYS A 175 -3.69 -20.30 -11.40
CA LYS A 175 -5.06 -20.78 -11.64
C LYS A 175 -5.12 -22.30 -11.74
N GLN A 176 -4.14 -22.91 -12.40
CA GLN A 176 -4.05 -24.37 -12.52
C GLN A 176 -3.75 -25.06 -11.17
N SER A 177 -3.03 -24.41 -10.25
CA SER A 177 -2.71 -25.00 -8.95
C SER A 177 -3.85 -24.96 -7.93
N VAL A 178 -4.91 -24.16 -8.18
CA VAL A 178 -6.11 -24.11 -7.32
C VAL A 178 -6.85 -25.46 -7.29
N SER A 179 -6.77 -26.26 -8.35
CA SER A 179 -7.45 -27.56 -8.43
C SER A 179 -6.80 -28.68 -7.59
N MET A 180 -5.66 -28.41 -6.97
CA MET A 180 -4.89 -29.38 -6.18
C MET A 180 -5.42 -29.53 -4.74
N ASP A 181 -6.74 -29.62 -4.56
CA ASP A 181 -7.36 -29.62 -3.22
C ASP A 181 -7.18 -30.92 -2.45
N GLU A 182 -6.82 -32.02 -3.13
CA GLU A 182 -6.55 -33.31 -2.48
C GLU A 182 -5.40 -33.24 -1.47
N PHE A 183 -4.38 -32.42 -1.73
CA PHE A 183 -3.18 -32.31 -0.90
C PHE A 183 -3.38 -31.38 0.30
N GLU A 184 -3.02 -31.84 1.50
CA GLU A 184 -2.94 -31.02 2.70
C GLU A 184 -1.93 -29.87 2.52
N VAL A 185 -0.72 -30.19 2.05
CA VAL A 185 0.36 -29.23 1.85
C VAL A 185 0.74 -29.15 0.38
N ILE A 186 0.77 -27.93 -0.16
CA ILE A 186 1.44 -27.61 -1.42
C ILE A 186 2.71 -26.86 -1.08
N ARG A 187 3.86 -27.39 -1.50
CA ARG A 187 5.17 -26.77 -1.32
C ARG A 187 5.66 -26.19 -2.63
N VAL A 188 5.88 -24.88 -2.64
CA VAL A 188 6.44 -24.18 -3.79
C VAL A 188 7.95 -24.42 -3.83
N LYS A 189 8.45 -24.95 -4.93
CA LYS A 189 9.88 -25.08 -5.23
C LYS A 189 10.28 -24.09 -6.32
N GLY A 190 11.51 -23.59 -6.29
CA GLY A 190 12.03 -22.70 -7.33
C GLY A 190 13.09 -21.73 -6.86
N LYS A 191 13.79 -21.10 -7.82
CA LYS A 191 14.79 -20.04 -7.55
C LYS A 191 14.05 -18.74 -7.25
N ASN A 192 14.31 -18.16 -6.09
CA ASN A 192 13.60 -17.00 -5.60
C ASN A 192 14.33 -15.71 -6.07
N PRO A 193 13.71 -14.85 -6.90
CA PRO A 193 13.74 -13.40 -6.71
C PRO A 193 12.30 -12.85 -6.62
N PHE A 194 11.63 -13.16 -5.51
CA PHE A 194 10.28 -12.72 -5.10
C PHE A 194 9.09 -13.58 -5.55
N LEU A 195 9.31 -14.89 -5.70
CA LEU A 195 8.43 -16.07 -5.82
C LEU A 195 7.17 -16.03 -6.71
N TRP A 196 6.48 -14.90 -6.83
CA TRP A 196 5.32 -14.65 -7.67
C TRP A 196 5.44 -13.25 -8.28
N HIS A 197 4.75 -13.02 -9.39
CA HIS A 197 4.56 -11.67 -9.92
C HIS A 197 3.50 -10.90 -9.13
N ASP A 198 3.44 -9.58 -9.34
CA ASP A 198 2.45 -8.73 -8.67
C ASP A 198 1.07 -8.82 -9.36
N HIS A 199 0.23 -9.76 -8.91
CA HIS A 199 -1.10 -10.01 -9.51
C HIS A 199 -2.26 -9.28 -8.86
N TRP A 200 -2.06 -8.71 -7.68
CA TRP A 200 -3.13 -8.15 -6.87
C TRP A 200 -3.06 -6.63 -6.79
N PRO A 201 -4.20 -5.95 -6.56
CA PRO A 201 -4.23 -4.51 -6.35
C PRO A 201 -3.36 -4.06 -5.17
N VAL A 202 -2.86 -2.82 -5.23
CA VAL A 202 -2.04 -2.22 -4.15
C VAL A 202 -2.74 -2.30 -2.79
N LYS A 203 -4.06 -2.10 -2.74
CA LYS A 203 -4.85 -2.22 -1.50
C LYS A 203 -4.71 -3.58 -0.81
N ASP A 204 -4.59 -4.68 -1.56
CA ASP A 204 -4.48 -6.02 -0.99
C ASP A 204 -3.10 -6.25 -0.36
N TYR A 205 -2.05 -5.78 -1.03
CA TYR A 205 -0.69 -5.76 -0.46
C TYR A 205 -0.62 -4.89 0.80
N ALA A 206 -1.22 -3.71 0.72
CA ALA A 206 -1.24 -2.76 1.80
C ALA A 206 -1.96 -3.34 3.03
N LYS A 207 -3.02 -4.14 2.83
CA LYS A 207 -3.69 -4.87 3.92
C LYS A 207 -2.76 -5.89 4.58
N VAL A 208 -1.95 -6.62 3.81
CA VAL A 208 -0.97 -7.55 4.39
C VAL A 208 0.12 -6.79 5.15
N PHE A 209 0.66 -5.71 4.60
CA PHE A 209 1.69 -4.90 5.26
C PHE A 209 1.22 -4.33 6.60
N GLU A 210 -0.04 -3.89 6.68
CA GLU A 210 -0.65 -3.44 7.95
C GLU A 210 -0.62 -4.53 9.03
N CYS A 211 -0.82 -5.79 8.65
CA CYS A 211 -0.80 -6.91 9.59
C CYS A 211 0.63 -7.24 10.07
N MET A 212 1.66 -6.82 9.34
CA MET A 212 3.08 -7.07 9.67
C MET A 212 3.60 -6.11 10.74
N VAL A 213 3.07 -6.23 11.95
CA VAL A 213 3.50 -5.45 13.12
C VAL A 213 4.82 -6.00 13.64
N VAL A 214 5.83 -5.14 13.82
CA VAL A 214 7.13 -5.55 14.39
C VAL A 214 7.01 -6.01 15.84
N VAL A 215 7.89 -6.90 16.28
CA VAL A 215 7.94 -7.32 17.70
C VAL A 215 8.26 -6.15 18.64
N ASP A 216 7.78 -6.22 19.88
CA ASP A 216 7.94 -5.13 20.87
C ASP A 216 9.41 -4.75 21.10
N GLU A 217 10.33 -5.70 20.96
CA GLU A 217 11.77 -5.42 21.04
C GLU A 217 12.19 -4.36 20.01
N ILE A 218 11.84 -4.55 18.74
CA ILE A 218 12.16 -3.61 17.65
C ILE A 218 11.46 -2.28 17.88
N SER A 219 10.19 -2.29 18.28
CA SER A 219 9.43 -1.06 18.56
C SER A 219 10.08 -0.25 19.67
N ARG A 220 10.50 -0.88 20.78
CA ARG A 220 11.17 -0.18 21.88
C ARG A 220 12.50 0.43 21.46
N GLU A 221 13.28 -0.26 20.63
CA GLU A 221 14.51 0.31 20.10
C GLU A 221 14.26 1.50 19.16
N ALA A 222 13.21 1.44 18.33
CA ALA A 222 12.79 2.59 17.53
C ALA A 222 12.34 3.77 18.41
N ASP A 223 11.62 3.52 19.50
CA ASP A 223 11.19 4.56 20.44
C ASP A 223 12.39 5.25 21.12
N LYS A 224 13.45 4.50 21.48
CA LYS A 224 14.70 5.08 21.98
C LYS A 224 15.36 6.01 20.96
N VAL A 225 15.41 5.59 19.69
CA VAL A 225 15.99 6.41 18.61
C VAL A 225 15.16 7.69 18.41
N VAL A 226 13.84 7.59 18.37
CA VAL A 226 12.95 8.76 18.28
C VAL A 226 13.13 9.70 19.47
N MET A 227 13.22 9.17 20.69
CA MET A 227 13.47 9.97 21.88
C MET A 227 14.79 10.74 21.77
N LYS A 228 15.87 10.08 21.32
CA LYS A 228 17.19 10.73 21.11
C LYS A 228 17.15 11.81 20.04
N ILE A 229 16.40 11.60 18.96
CA ILE A 229 16.18 12.61 17.92
C ILE A 229 15.48 13.85 18.50
N ARG A 230 14.43 13.64 19.29
CA ARG A 230 13.66 14.75 19.89
C ARG A 230 14.47 15.49 20.95
N GLU A 231 15.19 14.79 21.82
CA GLU A 231 16.12 15.36 22.80
C GLU A 231 17.20 16.22 22.10
N ALA A 232 17.75 15.74 20.98
CA ALA A 232 18.70 16.50 20.19
C ALA A 232 18.09 17.79 19.60
N GLY A 233 16.81 17.74 19.23
CA GLY A 233 16.04 18.90 18.78
C GLY A 233 15.78 19.93 19.86
N GLU A 234 15.35 19.49 21.04
CA GLU A 234 15.11 20.35 22.20
C GLU A 234 16.39 21.08 22.61
N ASN A 235 17.51 20.36 22.66
CA ASN A 235 18.82 20.94 22.96
C ASN A 235 19.25 21.99 21.92
N ALA A 236 18.97 21.76 20.64
CA ALA A 236 19.30 22.72 19.59
C ALA A 236 18.37 23.94 19.61
N ALA A 237 17.08 23.75 19.90
CA ALA A 237 16.11 24.83 20.05
C ALA A 237 16.41 25.73 21.26
N ALA A 238 16.81 25.13 22.38
CA ALA A 238 17.21 25.85 23.60
C ALA A 238 18.42 26.76 23.35
N ARG A 239 19.43 26.29 22.59
CA ARG A 239 20.59 27.11 22.18
C ARG A 239 20.21 28.26 21.25
N GLY A 240 19.12 28.11 20.49
CA GLY A 240 18.58 29.12 19.58
C GLY A 240 17.59 30.11 20.23
N GLY A 241 17.40 30.06 21.56
CA GLY A 241 16.52 30.99 22.29
C GLY A 241 15.02 30.76 22.07
N ARG A 242 14.60 29.60 21.56
CA ARG A 242 13.18 29.31 21.29
C ARG A 242 12.53 28.63 22.52
N LEU A 243 11.47 29.24 23.06
CA LEU A 243 10.72 28.81 24.26
C LEU A 243 9.40 28.08 23.92
N GLU A 244 9.27 27.46 22.73
CA GLU A 244 8.03 26.77 22.38
C GLU A 244 7.81 25.52 23.24
N GLN A 245 6.62 25.44 23.86
CA GLN A 245 6.18 24.29 24.66
C GLN A 245 5.57 23.23 23.72
N GLY A 246 6.35 22.22 23.37
CA GLY A 246 5.90 21.06 22.60
C GLY A 246 7.07 20.21 22.08
N PRO A 247 6.85 18.93 21.74
CA PRO A 247 7.89 18.09 21.18
C PRO A 247 8.37 18.67 19.85
N VAL A 248 9.70 18.79 19.70
CA VAL A 248 10.30 19.31 18.46
C VAL A 248 10.00 18.35 17.31
N PRO A 249 9.37 18.81 16.21
CA PRO A 249 9.09 17.97 15.07
C PRO A 249 10.40 17.59 14.38
N PHE A 250 10.46 16.39 13.81
CA PHE A 250 11.62 15.92 13.07
C PHE A 250 11.25 15.39 11.69
N VAL A 251 12.20 15.57 10.76
CA VAL A 251 12.13 15.07 9.40
C VAL A 251 13.02 13.84 9.30
N ALA A 252 12.50 12.74 8.80
CA ALA A 252 13.33 11.60 8.41
C ALA A 252 13.68 11.70 6.92
N VAL A 253 14.97 11.68 6.60
CA VAL A 253 15.49 11.72 5.24
C VAL A 253 16.17 10.38 4.94
N HIS A 254 15.58 9.58 4.07
CA HIS A 254 16.18 8.33 3.61
C HIS A 254 17.11 8.59 2.43
N MET A 255 18.41 8.74 2.70
CA MET A 255 19.40 9.11 1.69
C MET A 255 19.94 7.87 0.96
N ARG A 256 19.42 7.58 -0.24
CA ARG A 256 20.00 6.56 -1.12
C ARG A 256 21.12 7.15 -1.96
N ILE A 257 22.31 7.22 -1.37
CA ILE A 257 23.53 7.76 -1.98
C ILE A 257 24.72 6.79 -1.86
N GLU A 258 24.46 5.55 -1.45
CA GLU A 258 25.46 4.50 -1.31
C GLU A 258 26.05 4.12 -2.67
N ILE A 259 27.32 3.69 -2.70
CA ILE A 259 28.03 3.38 -3.96
C ILE A 259 27.27 2.35 -4.81
N ASP A 260 26.76 1.29 -4.19
CA ASP A 260 26.01 0.23 -4.85
C ASP A 260 24.69 0.76 -5.44
N TRP A 261 24.02 1.66 -4.72
CA TRP A 261 22.87 2.38 -5.23
C TRP A 261 23.21 3.29 -6.40
N MET A 262 24.28 4.08 -6.30
CA MET A 262 24.68 5.00 -7.37
C MET A 262 25.03 4.26 -8.66
N ILE A 263 25.65 3.08 -8.57
CA ILE A 263 25.88 2.20 -9.72
C ILE A 263 24.55 1.65 -10.26
N HIS A 264 23.66 1.19 -9.38
CA HIS A 264 22.37 0.63 -9.77
C HIS A 264 21.48 1.66 -10.48
N CYS A 265 21.30 2.84 -9.88
CA CYS A 265 20.43 3.88 -10.41
C CYS A 265 20.96 4.40 -11.77
N LYS A 266 22.27 4.63 -11.92
CA LYS A 266 22.84 5.09 -13.21
C LYS A 266 22.62 4.08 -14.33
N LYS A 267 22.78 2.79 -14.03
CA LYS A 267 22.48 1.71 -15.00
C LYS A 267 20.99 1.64 -15.33
N LEU A 268 20.12 1.98 -14.38
CA LEU A 268 18.67 2.00 -14.61
C LEU A 268 18.28 3.20 -15.47
N GLU A 269 18.78 4.39 -15.16
CA GLU A 269 18.64 5.62 -15.94
C GLU A 269 19.07 5.43 -17.40
N GLN A 270 20.24 4.85 -17.62
CA GLN A 270 20.73 4.53 -18.97
C GLN A 270 19.79 3.60 -19.75
N ARG A 271 19.22 2.59 -19.08
CA ARG A 271 18.31 1.63 -19.71
C ARG A 271 16.95 2.23 -20.00
N GLN A 272 16.45 3.11 -19.13
CA GLN A 272 15.14 3.73 -19.24
C GLN A 272 15.17 5.08 -19.97
N LYS A 273 16.36 5.62 -20.26
CA LYS A 273 16.57 6.95 -20.86
C LYS A 273 15.93 8.08 -20.04
N VAL A 274 16.12 8.02 -18.72
CA VAL A 274 15.66 9.04 -17.76
C VAL A 274 16.84 9.52 -16.90
N SER A 275 16.69 10.62 -16.19
CA SER A 275 17.75 11.21 -15.35
C SER A 275 17.26 11.63 -13.96
N GLU A 276 16.12 11.09 -13.52
CA GLU A 276 15.43 11.50 -12.29
C GLU A 276 15.46 10.41 -11.19
N ILE A 277 16.31 9.39 -11.33
CA ILE A 277 16.37 8.25 -10.39
C ILE A 277 17.47 8.49 -9.36
N CYS A 278 18.67 8.77 -9.84
CA CYS A 278 19.81 9.11 -9.02
C CYS A 278 19.66 10.53 -8.51
N SER A 279 20.09 10.78 -7.27
CA SER A 279 20.28 12.14 -6.80
C SER A 279 21.61 12.27 -6.08
N SER A 280 22.26 13.42 -6.28
CA SER A 280 23.48 13.73 -5.54
C SER A 280 23.18 14.15 -4.11
N LYS A 281 24.18 14.06 -3.22
CA LYS A 281 24.11 14.64 -1.87
C LYS A 281 23.63 16.10 -1.89
N ARG A 282 24.24 16.93 -2.77
CA ARG A 282 23.92 18.35 -2.92
C ARG A 282 22.45 18.56 -3.30
N GLU A 283 21.97 17.80 -4.29
CA GLU A 283 20.60 17.87 -4.76
C GLU A 283 19.59 17.49 -3.67
N ILE A 284 19.87 16.46 -2.87
CA ILE A 284 19.02 16.07 -1.75
C ILE A 284 18.95 17.21 -0.72
N MET A 285 20.11 17.77 -0.33
CA MET A 285 20.18 18.86 0.64
C MET A 285 19.44 20.11 0.17
N GLU A 286 19.63 20.49 -1.10
CA GLU A 286 18.96 21.61 -1.73
C GLU A 286 17.44 21.42 -1.73
N ARG A 287 16.95 20.25 -2.18
CA ARG A 287 15.52 19.96 -2.26
C ARG A 287 14.86 19.87 -0.89
N VAL A 288 15.47 19.17 0.08
CA VAL A 288 14.94 19.15 1.45
C VAL A 288 14.93 20.55 2.05
N GLY A 289 15.96 21.36 1.79
CA GLY A 289 16.04 22.77 2.19
C GLY A 289 14.87 23.61 1.66
N ASN A 290 14.38 23.31 0.46
CA ASN A 290 13.32 24.03 -0.23
C ASN A 290 11.90 23.62 0.17
N ILE A 291 11.71 22.70 1.12
CA ILE A 291 10.38 22.36 1.63
C ILE A 291 9.86 23.51 2.49
N SER A 292 8.88 24.26 1.98
CA SER A 292 8.33 25.47 2.61
C SER A 292 7.61 25.23 3.95
N SER A 293 7.12 24.01 4.19
CA SER A 293 6.40 23.64 5.41
C SER A 293 7.32 23.37 6.61
N LEU A 294 8.64 23.32 6.42
CA LEU A 294 9.59 23.06 7.50
C LEU A 294 9.82 24.31 8.36
N LYS A 295 9.55 24.20 9.67
CA LYS A 295 9.79 25.26 10.65
C LYS A 295 11.22 25.21 11.16
N THR A 296 11.99 26.28 11.01
CA THR A 296 13.36 26.35 11.56
C THR A 296 13.34 26.78 13.04
N PRO A 297 14.16 26.18 13.93
CA PRO A 297 15.04 25.04 13.66
C PRO A 297 14.27 23.72 13.47
N THR A 298 14.72 22.88 12.53
CA THR A 298 14.17 21.53 12.27
C THR A 298 15.26 20.48 12.45
N VAL A 299 14.95 19.39 13.15
CA VAL A 299 15.85 18.23 13.25
C VAL A 299 15.69 17.33 12.03
N LEU A 300 16.81 16.93 11.42
CA LEU A 300 16.83 15.94 10.36
C LEU A 300 17.45 14.63 10.87
N TYR A 301 16.68 13.55 10.88
CA TYR A 301 17.19 12.20 11.02
C TYR A 301 17.62 11.66 9.66
N LEU A 302 18.91 11.38 9.48
CA LEU A 302 19.46 10.83 8.25
C LEU A 302 19.43 9.30 8.31
N ALA A 303 18.43 8.70 7.68
CA ALA A 303 18.36 7.26 7.48
C ALA A 303 19.24 6.89 6.28
N VAL A 304 20.51 6.60 6.56
CA VAL A 304 21.50 6.16 5.57
C VAL A 304 22.21 4.91 6.07
N ALA A 305 22.66 4.07 5.14
CA ALA A 305 23.51 2.94 5.48
C ALA A 305 24.97 3.42 5.61
N ASP A 306 25.32 3.97 6.79
CA ASP A 306 26.62 4.60 7.08
C ASP A 306 27.83 3.79 6.60
N SER A 307 27.77 2.45 6.71
CA SER A 307 28.85 1.54 6.31
C SER A 307 29.11 1.48 4.80
N LEU A 308 28.30 2.15 3.99
CA LEU A 308 28.37 2.18 2.53
C LEU A 308 28.66 3.57 1.97
N LEU A 309 28.91 4.56 2.84
CA LEU A 309 29.33 5.90 2.46
C LEU A 309 30.85 5.95 2.23
N GLU A 310 31.28 6.69 1.21
CA GLU A 310 32.69 7.07 1.07
C GLU A 310 32.96 8.29 1.96
N GLU A 311 33.28 8.08 3.23
CA GLU A 311 33.80 9.14 4.10
C GLU A 311 35.30 9.31 3.84
N LYS A 312 35.65 9.87 2.69
CA LYS A 312 37.07 10.10 2.34
C LYS A 312 37.63 11.38 2.97
N ASP A 313 36.79 12.39 3.24
CA ASP A 313 37.21 13.68 3.85
C ASP A 313 36.07 14.38 4.61
N GLU A 314 36.39 15.37 5.45
CA GLU A 314 35.42 16.14 6.24
C GLU A 314 34.31 16.85 5.43
N GLU A 315 34.56 17.22 4.17
CA GLU A 315 33.55 17.80 3.26
C GLU A 315 32.58 16.74 2.70
N SER A 316 32.99 15.48 2.68
CA SER A 316 32.14 14.36 2.24
C SER A 316 31.06 14.00 3.26
N SER A 317 31.22 14.41 4.54
CA SER A 317 30.26 14.13 5.63
C SER A 317 28.83 14.55 5.29
N VAL A 318 27.88 13.62 5.40
CA VAL A 318 26.44 13.85 5.16
C VAL A 318 25.82 14.88 6.13
N LEU A 319 26.57 15.29 7.16
CA LEU A 319 26.15 16.24 8.18
C LEU A 319 26.46 17.71 7.84
N LYS A 320 27.24 18.00 6.79
CA LYS A 320 27.59 19.37 6.37
C LYS A 320 26.89 19.75 5.06
N GLY A 321 26.56 21.03 4.88
CA GLY A 321 25.97 21.59 3.65
C GLY A 321 24.45 21.76 3.64
N TRP A 322 23.80 21.57 4.79
CA TRP A 322 22.36 21.80 4.94
C TRP A 322 22.05 23.29 5.07
N ARG A 323 20.86 23.71 4.62
CA ARG A 323 20.34 25.07 4.79
C ARG A 323 20.29 25.45 6.27
N ASP A 324 20.57 26.72 6.57
CA ASP A 324 20.51 27.27 7.93
C ASP A 324 19.20 26.92 8.65
N GLY A 325 19.32 26.49 9.90
CA GLY A 325 18.19 26.03 10.71
C GLY A 325 17.80 24.56 10.51
N LEU A 326 18.35 23.85 9.52
CA LEU A 326 18.22 22.41 9.41
C LEU A 326 19.40 21.70 10.09
N ILE A 327 19.08 20.84 11.06
CA ILE A 327 20.08 20.27 11.96
C ILE A 327 20.17 18.75 11.74
N PRO A 328 21.17 18.27 11.00
CA PRO A 328 21.28 16.86 10.65
C PRO A 328 21.92 16.01 11.75
N PHE A 329 21.37 14.81 11.88
CA PHE A 329 21.82 13.77 12.77
C PHE A 329 21.83 12.41 12.07
N GLU A 330 22.99 11.75 12.10
CA GLU A 330 23.15 10.34 11.78
C GLU A 330 23.21 9.49 13.06
N LYS A 331 23.14 8.17 12.91
CA LYS A 331 23.10 7.21 14.03
C LYS A 331 24.29 7.38 14.98
N LYS A 332 25.49 7.60 14.44
CA LYS A 332 26.72 7.83 15.22
C LYS A 332 26.64 9.12 16.04
N LYS A 333 26.22 10.23 15.42
CA LYS A 333 26.08 11.53 16.11
C LYS A 333 24.99 11.53 17.18
N LEU A 334 23.95 10.71 17.02
CA LEU A 334 22.91 10.49 18.04
C LEU A 334 23.35 9.57 19.19
N GLY A 335 24.51 8.91 19.08
CA GLY A 335 24.98 7.92 20.05
C GLY A 335 24.23 6.57 19.99
N VAL A 336 23.31 6.39 19.04
CA VAL A 336 22.48 5.17 18.94
C VAL A 336 23.14 4.05 18.14
N LYS A 337 24.23 4.34 17.42
CA LYS A 337 24.94 3.33 16.61
C LYS A 337 25.39 2.15 17.47
N GLU A 338 26.18 2.41 18.51
CA GLU A 338 26.68 1.38 19.43
C GLU A 338 25.60 0.94 20.44
N GLU A 339 24.79 1.87 20.93
CA GLU A 339 23.78 1.61 21.96
C GLU A 339 22.63 0.73 21.45
N VAL A 340 22.19 0.94 20.20
CA VAL A 340 21.01 0.28 19.62
C VAL A 340 21.42 -0.62 18.46
N TYR A 341 21.98 -0.05 17.38
CA TYR A 341 22.08 -0.74 16.09
C TYR A 341 23.10 -1.88 16.08
N SER A 342 24.27 -1.71 16.71
CA SER A 342 25.36 -2.70 16.71
C SER A 342 25.00 -4.04 17.37
N LYS A 343 23.89 -4.10 18.12
CA LYS A 343 23.38 -5.32 18.79
C LYS A 343 22.64 -6.26 17.82
N TYR A 344 22.26 -5.77 16.66
CA TYR A 344 21.26 -6.39 15.81
C TYR A 344 21.78 -6.75 14.43
N SER A 345 21.16 -7.75 13.79
CA SER A 345 21.41 -8.09 12.39
C SER A 345 20.94 -6.98 11.46
N TYR A 346 21.45 -6.96 10.23
CA TYR A 346 21.07 -5.95 9.23
C TYR A 346 19.55 -5.85 9.03
N LEU A 347 18.84 -6.99 8.99
CA LEU A 347 17.38 -7.00 8.84
C LEU A 347 16.71 -6.23 9.97
N ILE A 348 17.13 -6.46 11.22
CA ILE A 348 16.55 -5.82 12.40
C ILE A 348 16.94 -4.34 12.46
N GLN A 349 18.19 -3.99 12.14
CA GLN A 349 18.61 -2.59 11.99
C GLN A 349 17.73 -1.85 10.98
N SER A 350 17.46 -2.47 9.82
CA SER A 350 16.58 -1.90 8.80
C SER A 350 15.13 -1.75 9.30
N ALA A 351 14.66 -2.66 10.16
CA ALA A 351 13.32 -2.58 10.74
C ALA A 351 13.23 -1.43 11.75
N ILE A 352 14.27 -1.18 12.54
CA ILE A 352 14.34 0.00 13.43
C ILE A 352 14.30 1.28 12.60
N ASP A 353 15.13 1.40 11.55
CA ASP A 353 15.11 2.56 10.65
C ASP A 353 13.74 2.78 10.01
N TYR A 354 13.09 1.70 9.55
CA TYR A 354 11.75 1.76 8.95
C TYR A 354 10.73 2.32 9.94
N GLU A 355 10.75 1.81 11.17
CA GLU A 355 9.89 2.25 12.28
C GLU A 355 10.13 3.71 12.70
N VAL A 356 11.39 4.15 12.75
CA VAL A 356 11.75 5.56 13.02
C VAL A 356 11.24 6.48 11.92
N CYS A 357 11.49 6.13 10.65
CA CYS A 357 11.03 6.93 9.50
C CYS A 357 9.50 7.02 9.44
N LEU A 358 8.80 5.94 9.78
CA LEU A 358 7.35 5.91 9.81
C LEU A 358 6.75 6.84 10.88
N ARG A 359 7.44 7.02 12.02
CA ARG A 359 7.05 7.93 13.12
C ARG A 359 7.43 9.41 12.88
N ALA A 360 8.14 9.72 11.80
CA ALA A 360 8.57 11.07 11.50
C ALA A 360 7.40 12.00 11.15
N ASP A 361 7.52 13.28 11.51
CA ASP A 361 6.52 14.30 11.20
C ASP A 361 6.48 14.53 9.68
N VAL A 362 7.66 14.61 9.06
CA VAL A 362 7.83 14.62 7.60
C VAL A 362 8.79 13.51 7.18
N PHE A 363 8.47 12.82 6.08
CA PHE A 363 9.35 11.83 5.47
C PHE A 363 9.81 12.30 4.10
N VAL A 364 11.11 12.17 3.81
CA VAL A 364 11.68 12.49 2.50
C VAL A 364 12.53 11.32 2.01
N GLY A 365 12.27 10.83 0.81
CA GLY A 365 12.92 9.63 0.29
C GLY A 365 13.05 9.61 -1.24
N ASN A 366 13.61 8.52 -1.75
CA ASN A 366 13.76 8.29 -3.19
C ASN A 366 12.60 7.43 -3.71
N SER A 367 11.90 7.85 -4.76
CA SER A 367 10.76 7.12 -5.33
C SER A 367 11.11 5.78 -5.98
N PHE A 368 12.41 5.52 -6.23
CA PHE A 368 12.91 4.24 -6.73
C PHE A 368 13.41 3.31 -5.63
N SER A 369 13.40 3.76 -4.38
CA SER A 369 13.73 2.90 -3.25
C SER A 369 12.49 2.20 -2.72
N THR A 370 12.48 0.87 -2.77
CA THR A 370 11.45 0.04 -2.12
C THR A 370 11.33 0.34 -0.62
N PHE A 371 12.41 0.78 0.04
CA PHE A 371 12.37 1.22 1.43
C PHE A 371 11.45 2.43 1.61
N SER A 372 11.70 3.48 0.82
CA SER A 372 10.90 4.70 0.82
C SER A 372 9.47 4.45 0.37
N SER A 373 9.26 3.66 -0.70
CA SER A 373 7.92 3.42 -1.25
C SER A 373 6.99 2.73 -0.26
N LEU A 374 7.48 1.75 0.52
CA LEU A 374 6.63 1.10 1.52
C LEU A 374 6.35 1.99 2.73
N ILE A 375 7.29 2.86 3.14
CA ILE A 375 7.03 3.87 4.17
C ILE A 375 5.92 4.81 3.72
N VAL A 376 5.98 5.31 2.48
CA VAL A 376 4.96 6.22 1.96
C VAL A 376 3.61 5.52 1.79
N LEU A 377 3.59 4.26 1.35
CA LEU A 377 2.36 3.47 1.31
C LEU A 377 1.73 3.37 2.70
N GLU A 378 2.51 3.05 3.72
CA GLU A 378 1.98 2.86 5.08
C GLU A 378 1.53 4.19 5.70
N ARG A 379 2.27 5.28 5.46
CA ARG A 379 1.86 6.64 5.83
C ARG A 379 0.57 7.05 5.13
N THR A 380 0.42 6.71 3.85
CA THR A 380 -0.81 6.94 3.08
C THR A 380 -1.99 6.18 3.68
N GLN A 381 -1.82 4.92 4.04
CA GLN A 381 -2.87 4.14 4.71
C GLN A 381 -3.28 4.75 6.06
N LYS A 382 -2.31 5.20 6.86
CA LYS A 382 -2.58 5.88 8.15
C LYS A 382 -3.34 7.18 7.95
N ALA A 383 -2.95 7.98 6.96
CA ALA A 383 -3.63 9.22 6.60
C ALA A 383 -5.09 8.97 6.18
N ARG A 384 -5.35 7.97 5.32
CA ARG A 384 -6.73 7.63 4.90
C ARG A 384 -7.63 7.20 6.05
N ARG A 385 -7.10 6.48 7.05
CA ARG A 385 -7.89 6.05 8.22
C ARG A 385 -8.37 7.19 9.11
N VAL A 386 -7.64 8.30 9.13
CA VAL A 386 -8.03 9.49 9.90
C VAL A 386 -8.81 10.49 9.04
N GLY A 387 -9.20 10.10 7.83
CA GLY A 387 -10.08 10.90 6.95
C GLY A 387 -9.37 11.73 5.88
N PHE A 388 -8.05 11.63 5.73
CA PHE A 388 -7.34 12.33 4.65
C PHE A 388 -7.42 11.51 3.37
N MET A 389 -8.39 11.82 2.50
CA MET A 389 -8.73 10.95 1.37
C MET A 389 -7.91 11.17 0.10
N SER A 390 -7.39 12.38 -0.18
CA SER A 390 -6.54 12.56 -1.39
C SER A 390 -5.88 13.92 -1.56
N SER A 391 -6.22 14.96 -0.79
CA SER A 391 -5.63 16.27 -1.04
C SER A 391 -4.28 16.39 -0.34
N CYS A 392 -3.21 16.48 -1.12
CA CYS A 392 -1.96 17.08 -0.66
C CYS A 392 -2.10 18.61 -0.52
N GLU A 393 -3.30 19.11 -0.19
CA GLU A 393 -3.51 20.52 0.12
C GLU A 393 -2.74 20.88 1.39
N ASP A 394 -2.34 22.15 1.47
CA ASP A 394 -1.54 22.72 2.55
C ASP A 394 -2.27 22.81 3.90
N GLY A 395 -3.43 22.17 4.01
CA GLY A 395 -4.25 22.11 5.23
C GLY A 395 -3.84 20.99 6.18
N GLY A 396 -2.67 21.12 6.82
CA GLY A 396 -2.41 20.45 8.11
C GLY A 396 -2.25 18.92 8.08
N ASN A 397 -1.88 18.32 6.95
CA ASN A 397 -1.63 16.87 6.86
C ASN A 397 -0.51 16.43 7.81
N VAL A 398 -0.92 15.82 8.92
CA VAL A 398 -0.07 14.99 9.78
C VAL A 398 0.46 13.87 8.87
N TRP A 399 1.78 13.73 8.74
CA TRP A 399 2.48 12.76 7.87
C TRP A 399 2.77 13.14 6.40
N SER A 400 3.12 14.40 6.14
CA SER A 400 3.63 14.80 4.82
C SER A 400 4.82 13.94 4.36
N SER A 401 4.85 13.60 3.07
CA SER A 401 5.91 12.79 2.46
C SER A 401 6.35 13.37 1.11
N TYR A 402 7.64 13.29 0.79
CA TYR A 402 8.23 13.87 -0.43
C TYR A 402 9.21 12.90 -1.12
N ALA A 403 9.19 12.91 -2.45
CA ALA A 403 10.16 12.25 -3.30
C ALA A 403 11.24 13.26 -3.72
N TYR A 404 12.44 13.18 -3.16
CA TYR A 404 13.49 14.15 -3.45
C TYR A 404 14.04 14.02 -4.87
N ASN A 405 13.94 12.88 -5.53
CA ASN A 405 14.52 12.67 -6.86
C ASN A 405 13.64 13.28 -7.96
N LEU A 406 12.36 13.55 -7.68
CA LEU A 406 11.40 14.11 -8.63
C LEU A 406 11.16 15.60 -8.37
N ALA A 407 11.15 16.40 -9.43
CA ALA A 407 10.89 17.83 -9.33
C ALA A 407 9.43 18.10 -8.93
N GLY A 408 9.23 18.96 -7.95
CA GLY A 408 7.92 19.42 -7.50
C GLY A 408 7.32 20.49 -8.41
N GLU A 409 6.31 21.18 -7.90
CA GLU A 409 5.60 22.25 -8.63
C GLU A 409 6.47 23.50 -8.86
N SER A 410 7.48 23.70 -8.01
CA SER A 410 8.45 24.79 -8.12
C SER A 410 9.86 24.23 -8.27
N GLU A 411 10.71 24.97 -8.97
CA GLU A 411 12.11 24.60 -9.18
C GLU A 411 12.83 24.39 -7.84
N GLY A 412 13.61 23.30 -7.77
CA GLY A 412 14.35 22.94 -6.56
C GLY A 412 13.48 22.41 -5.41
N VAL A 413 12.16 22.35 -5.51
CA VAL A 413 11.27 21.75 -4.49
C VAL A 413 11.09 20.26 -4.80
N PRO A 414 11.11 19.34 -3.81
CA PRO A 414 10.85 17.92 -4.04
C PRO A 414 9.36 17.68 -4.27
N ARG A 415 9.03 16.68 -5.10
CA ARG A 415 7.64 16.33 -5.38
C ARG A 415 6.96 15.76 -4.14
N ARG A 416 5.73 16.21 -3.84
CA ARG A 416 4.89 15.57 -2.81
C ARG A 416 4.58 14.13 -3.21
N TRP A 417 4.47 13.27 -2.21
CA TRP A 417 4.35 11.85 -2.44
C TRP A 417 3.26 11.24 -1.56
N MET A 418 2.21 10.76 -2.24
CA MET A 418 1.22 9.85 -1.68
C MET A 418 1.16 8.61 -2.58
N THR A 419 0.89 7.44 -1.99
CA THR A 419 0.73 6.21 -2.76
C THR A 419 -0.67 6.14 -3.34
N ASN A 420 -0.80 6.04 -4.67
CA ASN A 420 -2.08 5.71 -5.27
C ASN A 420 -2.45 4.24 -4.95
N MET A 421 -3.54 4.08 -4.20
CA MET A 421 -4.03 2.81 -3.67
C MET A 421 -4.93 2.04 -4.66
N THR A 422 -5.35 2.67 -5.76
CA THR A 422 -6.22 2.06 -6.80
C THR A 422 -5.44 1.25 -7.82
N HIS A 423 -4.11 1.46 -7.89
CA HIS A 423 -3.26 0.71 -8.81
C HIS A 423 -3.51 -0.80 -8.72
N SER A 424 -3.70 -1.44 -9.87
CA SER A 424 -4.00 -2.86 -10.01
C SER A 424 -2.83 -3.78 -9.68
N SER A 425 -1.62 -3.22 -9.49
CA SER A 425 -0.41 -3.98 -9.21
C SER A 425 0.56 -3.19 -8.35
N LEU A 426 1.24 -3.88 -7.42
CA LEU A 426 2.31 -3.31 -6.60
C LEU A 426 3.51 -2.83 -7.42
N GLN A 427 3.67 -3.32 -8.65
CA GLN A 427 4.74 -2.88 -9.56
C GLN A 427 4.71 -1.36 -9.77
N ALA A 428 3.53 -0.74 -9.68
CA ALA A 428 3.37 0.71 -9.78
C ALA A 428 4.11 1.50 -8.68
N ILE A 429 4.52 0.85 -7.58
CA ILE A 429 5.16 1.50 -6.42
C ILE A 429 6.45 0.81 -5.91
N SER A 430 6.63 -0.50 -6.12
CA SER A 430 7.70 -1.29 -5.47
C SER A 430 9.04 -1.29 -6.22
N TYR A 431 9.02 -1.11 -7.55
CA TYR A 431 10.19 -1.24 -8.43
C TYR A 431 10.66 0.07 -9.07
N GLY A 432 10.25 1.17 -8.46
CA GLY A 432 10.61 2.51 -8.87
C GLY A 432 9.71 3.07 -9.94
N SER A 433 9.05 4.15 -9.57
CA SER A 433 8.01 4.77 -10.35
C SER A 433 8.09 6.28 -10.20
N ASN A 434 7.80 6.96 -11.30
CA ASN A 434 7.55 8.40 -11.30
C ASN A 434 6.09 8.72 -10.95
N SER A 435 5.25 7.68 -10.76
CA SER A 435 3.86 7.80 -10.28
C SER A 435 3.86 8.10 -8.77
N VAL A 436 4.37 9.28 -8.45
CA VAL A 436 4.22 9.93 -7.15
C VAL A 436 3.44 11.20 -7.44
N SER A 437 2.14 11.16 -7.20
CA SER A 437 1.23 12.23 -7.58
C SER A 437 0.20 12.40 -6.48
N CYS A 438 -0.14 13.66 -6.23
CA CYS A 438 -1.28 14.07 -5.44
C CYS A 438 -2.37 14.68 -6.34
N SER A 439 -2.37 14.35 -7.64
CA SER A 439 -3.22 15.03 -8.61
C SER A 439 -4.69 14.59 -8.48
N ILE A 440 -5.59 15.58 -8.53
CA ILE A 440 -7.05 15.47 -8.36
C ILE A 440 -7.70 14.49 -9.36
N ALA A 441 -7.02 14.20 -10.48
CA ALA A 441 -7.49 13.22 -11.47
C ALA A 441 -7.57 11.79 -10.90
N ASP A 442 -6.72 11.45 -9.92
CA ASP A 442 -6.74 10.14 -9.26
C ASP A 442 -7.95 9.97 -8.32
N SER A 443 -8.48 11.07 -7.75
CA SER A 443 -9.64 11.03 -6.84
C SER A 443 -11.00 11.03 -7.54
N LEU A 444 -11.12 11.69 -8.70
CA LEU A 444 -12.38 11.73 -9.46
C LEU A 444 -12.68 10.39 -10.16
N LEU A 445 -11.66 9.57 -10.43
CA LEU A 445 -11.83 8.19 -10.89
C LEU A 445 -12.25 7.24 -9.73
N GLU A 446 -11.83 7.52 -8.49
CA GLU A 446 -12.24 6.73 -7.31
C GLU A 446 -13.73 6.87 -7.01
N GLU A 447 -14.29 8.09 -7.06
CA GLU A 447 -15.74 8.31 -6.86
C GLU A 447 -16.57 7.59 -7.94
N ALA A 448 -16.10 7.60 -9.20
CA ALA A 448 -16.79 6.94 -10.30
C ALA A 448 -16.78 5.40 -10.20
N GLU A 449 -15.71 4.79 -9.67
CA GLU A 449 -15.66 3.33 -9.45
C GLU A 449 -16.46 2.88 -8.22
N GLU A 450 -16.47 3.68 -7.15
CA GLU A 450 -17.22 3.37 -5.93
C GLU A 450 -18.74 3.53 -6.16
N GLU A 451 -19.18 4.59 -6.86
CA GLU A 451 -20.57 4.76 -7.31
C GLU A 451 -20.99 3.71 -8.34
N SER A 452 -20.12 3.31 -9.27
CA SER A 452 -20.40 2.22 -10.22
C SER A 452 -20.64 0.88 -9.52
N SER A 453 -19.91 0.59 -8.44
CA SER A 453 -20.15 -0.60 -7.62
C SER A 453 -21.49 -0.54 -6.88
N ALA A 454 -21.90 0.64 -6.40
CA ALA A 454 -23.17 0.86 -5.72
C ALA A 454 -24.39 0.84 -6.68
N LEU A 455 -24.19 1.21 -7.95
CA LEU A 455 -25.24 1.27 -8.98
C LEU A 455 -25.58 -0.09 -9.60
N THR A 456 -24.83 -1.16 -9.33
CA THR A 456 -25.17 -2.52 -9.79
C THR A 456 -26.40 -3.14 -9.08
N GLY A 457 -27.00 -2.44 -8.11
CA GLY A 457 -28.17 -2.88 -7.36
C GLY A 457 -29.54 -2.35 -7.82
N TRP A 458 -29.63 -1.44 -8.80
CA TRP A 458 -30.88 -0.75 -9.10
C TRP A 458 -31.50 -1.17 -10.45
N ARG A 459 -32.64 -1.87 -10.38
CA ARG A 459 -33.54 -2.08 -11.53
C ARG A 459 -34.43 -0.84 -11.72
N GLY A 460 -34.25 -0.18 -12.86
CA GLY A 460 -35.28 0.44 -13.68
C GLY A 460 -36.26 1.42 -13.02
N GLY A 461 -35.97 2.72 -13.14
CA GLY A 461 -36.94 3.81 -12.98
C GLY A 461 -36.37 5.12 -13.54
N LEU A 462 -36.88 5.56 -14.70
CA LEU A 462 -36.50 6.80 -15.38
C LEU A 462 -36.96 8.04 -14.60
N ILE A 463 -36.06 9.00 -14.36
CA ILE A 463 -36.40 10.40 -14.06
C ILE A 463 -35.52 11.30 -14.96
N PRO A 464 -36.09 12.28 -15.70
CA PRO A 464 -35.29 13.26 -16.44
C PRO A 464 -34.78 14.35 -15.49
N LEU A 465 -33.47 14.61 -15.49
CA LEU A 465 -32.89 15.77 -14.80
C LEU A 465 -33.04 17.03 -15.67
N GLU A 466 -33.93 17.94 -15.23
CA GLU A 466 -34.03 19.30 -15.76
C GLU A 466 -32.81 20.14 -15.34
N LYS A 467 -32.17 20.79 -16.32
CA LYS A 467 -31.08 21.75 -16.10
C LYS A 467 -31.64 23.02 -15.43
N LYS A 468 -31.22 23.32 -14.21
CA LYS A 468 -31.41 24.67 -13.62
C LYS A 468 -30.10 25.26 -13.09
N LYS A 469 -29.66 26.30 -13.82
CA LYS A 469 -28.93 27.51 -13.41
C LYS A 469 -27.91 27.39 -12.27
N LEU A 470 -26.63 27.31 -12.64
CA LEU A 470 -25.53 27.95 -11.91
C LEU A 470 -24.72 28.77 -12.93
N GLY A 471 -24.82 30.09 -12.81
CA GLY A 471 -24.06 31.03 -13.63
C GLY A 471 -22.62 31.07 -13.16
N VAL A 472 -21.72 30.43 -13.90
CA VAL A 472 -20.27 30.54 -13.77
C VAL A 472 -19.66 30.49 -15.17
N LYS A 473 -18.66 31.34 -15.41
CA LYS A 473 -18.05 31.66 -16.72
C LYS A 473 -17.77 30.43 -17.60
N GLU A 474 -18.34 30.44 -18.80
CA GLU A 474 -18.63 29.28 -19.67
C GLU A 474 -17.53 28.93 -20.70
N GLU A 475 -16.25 29.23 -20.46
CA GLU A 475 -15.19 28.99 -21.47
C GLU A 475 -14.13 27.95 -21.10
N VAL A 476 -13.91 27.66 -19.82
CA VAL A 476 -12.89 26.67 -19.40
C VAL A 476 -13.48 25.26 -19.24
N TYR A 477 -14.73 25.14 -18.79
CA TYR A 477 -15.40 23.83 -18.60
C TYR A 477 -15.83 23.14 -19.89
N ARG A 478 -15.95 23.87 -21.02
CA ARG A 478 -16.51 23.33 -22.26
C ARG A 478 -15.62 22.28 -22.91
N LYS A 479 -14.29 22.40 -22.81
CA LYS A 479 -13.35 21.44 -23.44
C LYS A 479 -13.31 20.10 -22.71
N ASP A 480 -13.33 20.14 -21.37
CA ASP A 480 -13.25 18.92 -20.56
C ASP A 480 -14.57 18.14 -20.60
N LEU A 481 -15.71 18.84 -20.58
CA LEU A 481 -17.02 18.22 -20.80
C LEU A 481 -17.16 17.58 -22.19
N TYR A 482 -16.59 18.19 -23.23
CA TYR A 482 -16.59 17.59 -24.58
C TYR A 482 -15.73 16.33 -24.65
N LEU A 483 -14.59 16.28 -23.96
CA LEU A 483 -13.72 15.10 -23.92
C LEU A 483 -14.36 13.96 -23.14
N ILE A 484 -14.99 14.28 -21.99
CA ILE A 484 -15.73 13.30 -21.18
C ILE A 484 -16.92 12.75 -21.97
N GLN A 485 -17.72 13.63 -22.59
CA GLN A 485 -18.86 13.20 -23.41
C GLN A 485 -18.41 12.33 -24.59
N SER A 486 -17.34 12.72 -25.29
CA SER A 486 -16.79 11.93 -26.40
C SER A 486 -16.27 10.56 -25.96
N THR A 487 -15.76 10.45 -24.72
CA THR A 487 -15.28 9.17 -24.15
C THR A 487 -16.45 8.26 -23.76
N ILE A 488 -17.51 8.83 -23.19
CA ILE A 488 -18.74 8.09 -22.86
C ILE A 488 -19.41 7.61 -24.16
N ASP A 489 -19.57 8.50 -25.14
CA ASP A 489 -20.15 8.15 -26.44
C ASP A 489 -19.32 7.06 -27.13
N TYR A 490 -17.99 7.07 -26.98
CA TYR A 490 -17.10 6.04 -27.51
C TYR A 490 -17.40 4.67 -26.92
N GLU A 491 -17.41 4.56 -25.59
CA GLU A 491 -17.65 3.28 -24.90
C GLU A 491 -19.05 2.73 -25.17
N VAL A 492 -20.07 3.60 -25.20
CA VAL A 492 -21.44 3.21 -25.54
C VAL A 492 -21.50 2.64 -26.96
N CYS A 493 -20.95 3.36 -27.94
CA CYS A 493 -20.94 2.92 -29.33
C CYS A 493 -20.07 1.68 -29.57
N PHE A 494 -18.96 1.54 -28.83
CA PHE A 494 -18.09 0.36 -28.91
C PHE A 494 -18.75 -0.90 -28.33
N ARG A 495 -19.64 -0.76 -27.35
CA ARG A 495 -20.35 -1.87 -26.72
C ARG A 495 -21.69 -2.20 -27.36
N ALA A 496 -22.30 -1.29 -28.13
CA ALA A 496 -23.61 -1.50 -28.78
C ALA A 496 -23.62 -2.69 -29.75
N ASP A 497 -24.57 -3.61 -29.66
CA ASP A 497 -24.59 -4.84 -30.48
C ASP A 497 -24.48 -4.57 -32.00
N VAL A 498 -25.06 -3.47 -32.46
CA VAL A 498 -24.92 -2.95 -33.82
C VAL A 498 -24.42 -1.51 -33.77
N PHE A 499 -23.39 -1.19 -34.57
CA PHE A 499 -22.87 0.16 -34.73
C PHE A 499 -22.98 0.60 -36.18
N VAL A 500 -23.67 1.71 -36.43
CA VAL A 500 -23.76 2.37 -37.75
C VAL A 500 -23.04 3.71 -37.65
N GLY A 501 -21.90 3.80 -38.33
CA GLY A 501 -21.05 5.00 -38.30
C GLY A 501 -20.87 5.61 -39.69
N ASN A 502 -20.48 6.88 -39.73
CA ASN A 502 -20.11 7.57 -40.97
C ASN A 502 -18.65 7.25 -41.33
N SER A 503 -18.40 6.79 -42.55
CA SER A 503 -17.05 6.44 -43.05
C SER A 503 -16.06 7.60 -43.07
N PHE A 504 -16.52 8.85 -42.99
CA PHE A 504 -15.67 10.04 -42.94
C PHE A 504 -15.36 10.52 -41.51
N SER A 505 -15.89 9.87 -40.48
CA SER A 505 -15.63 10.21 -39.07
C SER A 505 -14.47 9.42 -38.51
N THR A 506 -13.46 10.11 -37.96
CA THR A 506 -12.33 9.48 -37.25
C THR A 506 -12.82 8.63 -36.08
N PHE A 507 -13.85 9.10 -35.37
CA PHE A 507 -14.48 8.40 -34.26
C PHE A 507 -15.12 7.08 -34.71
N SER A 508 -15.89 7.10 -35.81
CA SER A 508 -16.50 5.88 -36.36
C SER A 508 -15.45 4.89 -36.87
N SER A 509 -14.39 5.38 -37.50
CA SER A 509 -13.28 4.55 -37.99
C SER A 509 -12.53 3.86 -36.86
N LEU A 510 -12.30 4.55 -35.73
CA LEU A 510 -11.67 3.97 -34.53
C LEU A 510 -12.50 2.84 -33.93
N ILE A 511 -13.82 3.04 -33.79
CA ILE A 511 -14.73 2.02 -33.26
C ILE A 511 -14.75 0.77 -34.14
N VAL A 512 -14.84 0.94 -35.46
CA VAL A 512 -14.83 -0.18 -36.42
C VAL A 512 -13.50 -0.93 -36.38
N LEU A 513 -12.37 -0.21 -36.31
CA LEU A 513 -11.04 -0.81 -36.24
C LEU A 513 -10.89 -1.67 -34.98
N GLU A 514 -11.22 -1.15 -33.81
CA GLU A 514 -11.08 -1.88 -32.55
C GLU A 514 -12.04 -3.06 -32.45
N ARG A 515 -13.29 -2.90 -32.91
CA ARG A 515 -14.25 -4.01 -32.98
C ARG A 515 -13.76 -5.13 -33.88
N THR A 516 -13.16 -4.78 -35.02
CA THR A 516 -12.57 -5.75 -35.95
C THR A 516 -11.37 -6.46 -35.33
N GLN A 517 -10.50 -5.74 -34.61
CA GLN A 517 -9.38 -6.34 -33.87
C GLN A 517 -9.85 -7.27 -32.74
N LYS A 518 -10.88 -6.87 -31.99
CA LYS A 518 -11.48 -7.68 -30.92
C LYS A 518 -12.10 -8.96 -31.48
N ALA A 519 -12.86 -8.85 -32.59
CA ALA A 519 -13.44 -10.02 -33.28
C ALA A 519 -12.35 -10.99 -33.78
N ARG A 520 -11.23 -10.48 -34.33
CA ARG A 520 -10.09 -11.32 -34.73
C ARG A 520 -9.42 -12.02 -33.56
N ARG A 521 -9.26 -11.34 -32.41
CA ARG A 521 -8.70 -11.96 -31.18
C ARG A 521 -9.59 -13.06 -30.63
N LEU A 522 -10.90 -12.98 -30.86
CA LEU A 522 -11.88 -13.98 -30.46
C LEU A 522 -12.07 -15.12 -31.48
N GLY A 523 -11.27 -15.16 -32.55
CA GLY A 523 -11.25 -16.27 -33.50
C GLY A 523 -12.37 -16.26 -34.55
N PHE A 524 -13.09 -15.15 -34.70
CA PHE A 524 -14.11 -15.03 -35.76
C PHE A 524 -13.43 -14.83 -37.12
N ALA A 525 -13.62 -15.78 -38.05
CA ALA A 525 -13.22 -15.66 -39.45
C ALA A 525 -14.31 -14.94 -40.26
N TYR A 526 -13.91 -13.95 -41.07
CA TYR A 526 -14.84 -13.28 -41.99
C TYR A 526 -14.86 -14.06 -43.31
N ASN A 527 -16.01 -14.64 -43.67
CA ASN A 527 -16.25 -15.12 -45.03
C ASN A 527 -16.51 -13.90 -45.95
N LEU A 528 -15.73 -13.82 -47.03
CA LEU A 528 -16.00 -12.92 -48.16
C LEU A 528 -17.22 -13.48 -48.91
N ALA A 529 -18.38 -12.82 -48.76
CA ALA A 529 -19.55 -13.08 -49.59
C ALA A 529 -19.79 -11.88 -50.51
N GLY A 530 -20.02 -12.20 -51.78
CA GLY A 530 -19.95 -11.32 -52.93
C GLY A 530 -20.99 -10.21 -53.01
N GLU A 531 -20.69 -9.33 -53.97
CA GLU A 531 -21.44 -8.14 -54.36
C GLU A 531 -22.89 -8.49 -54.77
N SER A 532 -23.86 -7.86 -54.11
CA SER A 532 -25.18 -7.62 -54.69
C SER A 532 -25.60 -6.19 -54.33
N GLU A 533 -26.11 -5.48 -55.34
CA GLU A 533 -26.50 -4.08 -55.23
C GLU A 533 -27.73 -3.94 -54.32
N GLY A 534 -27.63 -3.06 -53.31
CA GLY A 534 -28.76 -2.65 -52.46
C GLY A 534 -28.63 -2.90 -50.96
N VAL A 535 -27.55 -3.52 -50.46
CA VAL A 535 -27.33 -3.80 -49.02
C VAL A 535 -26.16 -2.95 -48.47
N PRO A 536 -26.18 -2.47 -47.20
CA PRO A 536 -25.10 -1.68 -46.62
C PRO A 536 -23.75 -2.41 -46.72
N ARG A 537 -22.75 -1.77 -47.35
CA ARG A 537 -21.45 -2.38 -47.61
C ARG A 537 -20.73 -2.75 -46.30
N ARG A 538 -20.35 -4.02 -46.18
CA ARG A 538 -19.52 -4.54 -45.07
C ARG A 538 -18.06 -4.26 -45.38
N TRP A 539 -17.40 -3.43 -44.58
CA TRP A 539 -16.00 -3.02 -44.80
C TRP A 539 -15.00 -4.01 -44.19
N THR A 540 -13.97 -4.36 -44.95
CA THR A 540 -12.76 -5.04 -44.47
C THR A 540 -11.54 -4.19 -44.85
N THR A 541 -10.75 -3.73 -43.87
CA THR A 541 -9.56 -2.91 -44.10
C THR A 541 -8.30 -3.77 -44.33
N ASN A 542 -7.58 -3.50 -45.42
CA ASN A 542 -6.25 -4.03 -45.72
C ASN A 542 -5.18 -2.99 -45.33
N MET A 543 -4.24 -3.33 -44.44
CA MET A 543 -3.22 -2.41 -43.93
C MET A 543 -1.87 -2.63 -44.62
N THR A 544 -1.61 -1.83 -45.66
CA THR A 544 -0.24 -1.44 -46.04
C THR A 544 -0.32 0.00 -46.56
N HIS A 545 0.36 0.91 -45.87
CA HIS A 545 0.52 2.35 -46.09
C HIS A 545 -0.46 3.34 -45.42
N SER A 546 0.16 4.42 -44.92
CA SER A 546 -0.38 5.74 -44.55
C SER A 546 -1.00 5.93 -43.16
N LEU A 547 -0.13 6.29 -42.21
CA LEU A 547 -0.45 6.95 -40.93
C LEU A 547 -0.10 8.44 -41.09
N GLN A 548 -0.71 9.11 -42.05
CA GLN A 548 -0.51 10.54 -42.34
C GLN A 548 -1.74 11.09 -43.07
N ALA A 549 -2.78 11.42 -42.31
CA ALA A 549 -3.75 12.49 -42.55
C ALA A 549 -4.98 12.24 -41.67
N ILE A 550 -5.40 13.28 -40.95
CA ILE A 550 -6.78 13.78 -40.82
C ILE A 550 -6.88 14.49 -39.47
N THR A 551 -6.86 15.81 -39.57
CA THR A 551 -7.14 16.79 -38.52
C THR A 551 -8.43 17.55 -38.89
N TYR A 552 -9.22 17.87 -37.85
CA TYR A 552 -10.36 18.81 -37.78
C TYR A 552 -11.71 18.47 -38.43
N GLY A 553 -12.77 18.54 -37.61
CA GLY A 553 -14.18 18.66 -38.03
C GLY A 553 -15.17 18.23 -36.93
N THR A 554 -15.91 19.19 -36.36
CA THR A 554 -17.04 18.98 -35.44
C THR A 554 -18.31 18.55 -36.18
N ASN A 555 -19.10 17.60 -35.63
CA ASN A 555 -20.56 17.69 -35.50
C ASN A 555 -21.17 16.43 -34.82
N SER A 556 -22.29 16.67 -34.15
CA SER A 556 -23.10 15.79 -33.29
C SER A 556 -23.49 14.43 -33.89
N VAL A 557 -23.52 13.39 -33.05
CA VAL A 557 -24.11 12.08 -33.34
C VAL A 557 -25.26 11.83 -32.38
N SER A 558 -26.43 11.45 -32.91
CA SER A 558 -27.60 10.99 -32.14
C SER A 558 -27.73 9.48 -32.23
N CYS A 559 -27.81 8.79 -31.09
CA CYS A 559 -28.14 7.36 -31.02
C CYS A 559 -29.64 7.20 -30.76
N SER A 560 -30.37 6.52 -31.66
CA SER A 560 -31.74 6.06 -31.43
C SER A 560 -31.74 4.57 -31.13
N SER A 561 -32.48 4.15 -30.11
CA SER A 561 -32.76 2.75 -29.79
C SER A 561 -34.04 2.30 -30.49
N GLU A 562 -33.96 1.26 -31.31
CA GLU A 562 -35.06 0.30 -31.56
C GLU A 562 -34.69 -1.04 -30.94
#